data_AF-A0A942VEF3-F1
#
_entry.id   AF-A0A942VEF3-F1
#
_cell.length_a   1.000
_cell.length_b   1.000
_cell.length_c   1.000
_cell.angle_alpha   90.00
_cell.angle_beta   90.00
_cell.angle_gamma   90.00
#
_symmetry.space_group_name_H-M   'P 1'
#
loop_
_entity.id
_entity.type
_entity.pdbx_description
1 polymer ?
#
loop_
_entity_poly.entity_id
_entity_poly.type
_entity_poly.pdbx_seq_one_letter_code
_entity_poly.pdbx_strand_id
1 'polypeptide(L)'
;MKTKILVLAACAAAIAAGAEARVISIQDWDGSHTSRSTSGESEVVRCAEACPGYSISVTACNAEENMVLEACPVKGCRYYYRCSPAPVPQN
;
A
#
# COMPACT_ATOMS: atom_id res chain seq x y z
N MET A 1 46.53 -18.17 -7.68
CA MET A 1 45.26 -17.41 -7.77
C MET A 1 44.19 -18.28 -8.44
N LYS A 2 43.62 -19.28 -7.75
CA LYS A 2 42.67 -20.25 -8.34
C LYS A 2 41.77 -20.87 -7.27
N THR A 3 41.11 -20.05 -6.46
CA THR A 3 40.21 -20.59 -5.42
C THR A 3 39.09 -19.65 -4.99
N LYS A 4 38.93 -18.48 -5.63
CA LYS A 4 37.94 -17.47 -5.20
C LYS A 4 36.69 -17.35 -6.08
N ILE A 5 36.60 -18.07 -7.18
CA ILE A 5 35.50 -17.90 -8.18
C ILE A 5 34.39 -18.96 -8.03
N LEU A 6 34.62 -20.06 -7.31
CA LEU A 6 33.64 -21.15 -7.22
C LEU A 6 32.51 -20.93 -6.20
N VAL A 7 32.65 -19.98 -5.28
CA VAL A 7 31.66 -19.80 -4.19
C VAL A 7 30.48 -18.91 -4.61
N LEU A 8 30.66 -18.01 -5.58
CA LEU A 8 29.59 -17.09 -6.00
C LEU A 8 28.51 -17.72 -6.88
N ALA A 9 28.81 -18.79 -7.61
CA ALA A 9 27.82 -19.47 -8.46
C ALA A 9 26.85 -20.36 -7.68
N ALA A 10 27.25 -20.86 -6.50
CA ALA A 10 26.40 -21.72 -5.67
C ALA A 10 25.28 -20.95 -4.96
N CYS A 11 25.45 -19.65 -4.70
CA CYS A 11 24.43 -18.82 -4.06
C CYS A 11 23.28 -18.42 -5.00
N ALA A 12 23.50 -18.39 -6.32
CA ALA A 12 22.49 -17.98 -7.28
C ALA A 12 21.41 -19.06 -7.55
N ALA A 13 21.70 -20.33 -7.25
CA ALA A 13 20.78 -21.44 -7.48
C ALA A 13 19.75 -21.67 -6.35
N ALA A 14 19.90 -21.00 -5.20
CA ALA A 14 19.05 -21.23 -4.02
C ALA A 14 17.79 -20.34 -3.96
N ILE A 15 17.60 -19.39 -4.88
CA ILE A 15 16.51 -18.40 -4.83
C ILE A 15 15.35 -18.74 -5.77
N ALA A 16 15.32 -19.95 -6.34
CA ALA A 16 14.17 -20.45 -7.10
C ALA A 16 13.16 -21.23 -6.23
N ALA A 17 13.29 -21.16 -4.91
CA ALA A 17 12.31 -21.73 -3.98
C ALA A 17 11.08 -20.83 -3.87
N GLY A 18 10.17 -21.00 -4.83
CA GLY A 18 8.72 -21.02 -4.58
C GLY A 18 8.08 -19.74 -4.06
N ALA A 19 7.85 -18.77 -4.96
CA ALA A 19 6.61 -18.00 -4.86
C ALA A 19 5.46 -18.88 -5.36
N GLU A 20 5.08 -19.90 -4.57
CA GLU A 20 3.96 -20.77 -4.91
C GLU A 20 2.66 -20.01 -4.62
N ALA A 21 2.13 -19.31 -5.63
CA ALA A 21 0.78 -18.80 -5.58
C ALA A 21 -0.18 -19.99 -5.55
N ARG A 22 -0.65 -20.36 -4.35
CA ARG A 22 -1.66 -21.41 -4.21
C ARG A 22 -2.98 -20.91 -4.78
N VAL A 23 -3.38 -21.47 -5.93
CA VAL A 23 -4.72 -21.31 -6.47
C VAL A 23 -5.64 -22.24 -5.69
N ILE A 24 -6.52 -21.64 -4.90
CA ILE A 24 -7.59 -22.35 -4.20
C ILE A 24 -8.89 -22.21 -4.99
N SER A 25 -9.68 -23.28 -5.03
CA SER A 25 -11.04 -23.22 -5.59
C SER A 25 -11.89 -22.31 -4.71
N ILE A 26 -12.77 -21.51 -5.31
CA ILE A 26 -13.74 -20.67 -4.57
C ILE A 26 -14.64 -21.54 -3.66
N GLN A 27 -14.89 -22.80 -4.04
CA GLN A 27 -15.68 -23.73 -3.24
C GLN A 27 -14.96 -24.20 -1.97
N ASP A 28 -13.62 -24.20 -1.99
CA ASP A 28 -12.75 -24.61 -0.88
C ASP A 28 -12.23 -23.40 -0.08
N TRP A 29 -12.75 -22.20 -0.37
CA TRP A 29 -12.37 -21.00 0.33
C TRP A 29 -13.07 -20.90 1.68
N ASP A 30 -12.30 -20.91 2.77
CA ASP A 30 -12.80 -20.76 4.14
C ASP A 30 -13.08 -19.30 4.54
N GLY A 31 -12.92 -18.35 3.61
CA GLY A 31 -13.10 -16.92 3.87
C GLY A 31 -11.99 -16.28 4.70
N SER A 32 -10.89 -17.01 4.97
CA SER A 32 -9.87 -16.56 5.93
C SER A 32 -8.85 -15.57 5.34
N HIS A 33 -8.62 -15.51 4.01
CA HIS A 33 -7.92 -14.33 3.48
C HIS A 33 -8.92 -13.22 3.19
N THR A 34 -8.74 -12.11 3.90
CA THR A 34 -9.34 -10.81 3.62
C THR A 34 -10.86 -10.73 3.78
N SER A 35 -11.37 -11.22 4.91
CA SER A 35 -12.29 -10.33 5.61
C SER A 35 -11.45 -9.15 6.09
N ARG A 36 -11.46 -8.04 5.33
CA ARG A 36 -11.17 -6.72 5.90
C ARG A 36 -12.14 -6.65 7.08
N SER A 37 -11.62 -6.89 8.28
CA SER A 37 -12.43 -7.10 9.47
C SER A 37 -13.43 -5.96 9.56
N THR A 38 -14.63 -6.26 10.06
CA THR A 38 -15.74 -5.33 10.24
C THR A 38 -15.39 -4.08 11.07
N SER A 39 -14.17 -3.98 11.59
CA SER A 39 -13.55 -2.75 12.12
C SER A 39 -13.24 -1.69 11.07
N GLY A 40 -13.14 -2.05 9.78
CA GLY A 40 -12.86 -1.10 8.70
C GLY A 40 -13.94 -0.03 8.53
N GLU A 41 -15.22 -0.36 8.76
CA GLU A 41 -16.31 0.62 8.69
C GLU A 41 -16.21 1.66 9.81
N SER A 42 -15.85 1.22 11.02
CA SER A 42 -15.64 2.13 12.15
C SER A 42 -14.40 3.01 11.97
N GLU A 43 -13.33 2.47 11.39
CA GLU A 43 -12.13 3.23 11.04
C GLU A 43 -12.41 4.23 9.92
N VAL A 44 -13.21 3.84 8.92
CA VAL A 44 -13.63 4.71 7.82
C VAL A 44 -14.44 5.90 8.33
N VAL A 45 -15.45 5.66 9.17
CA VAL A 45 -16.26 6.73 9.77
C VAL A 45 -15.40 7.65 10.64
N ARG A 46 -14.55 7.10 11.51
CA ARG A 46 -13.68 7.91 12.39
C ARG A 46 -12.71 8.79 11.62
N CYS A 47 -12.10 8.29 10.55
CA CYS A 47 -11.16 9.07 9.76
C CYS A 47 -11.85 10.14 8.91
N ALA A 48 -13.04 9.86 8.37
CA ALA A 48 -13.83 10.86 7.64
C ALA A 48 -14.29 12.01 8.55
N GLU A 49 -14.65 11.72 9.80
CA GLU A 49 -15.00 12.74 10.80
C GLU A 49 -13.77 13.52 11.29
N ALA A 50 -12.64 12.83 11.54
CA ALA A 50 -11.42 13.45 12.05
C ALA A 50 -10.68 14.29 10.99
N CYS A 51 -10.85 13.97 9.71
CA CYS A 51 -10.29 14.70 8.57
C CYS A 51 -11.38 15.06 7.55
N PRO A 52 -12.21 16.09 7.84
CA PRO A 52 -13.25 16.53 6.93
C PRO A 52 -12.70 16.90 5.55
N GLY A 53 -13.30 16.33 4.50
CA GLY A 53 -12.88 16.56 3.11
C GLY A 53 -11.76 15.63 2.62
N TYR A 54 -11.21 14.76 3.46
CA TYR A 54 -10.34 13.67 3.04
C TYR A 54 -11.16 12.42 2.80
N SER A 55 -10.76 11.58 1.84
CA SER A 55 -11.44 10.34 1.52
C SER A 55 -10.44 9.25 1.14
N ILE A 56 -10.76 8.01 1.51
CA ILE A 56 -9.99 6.83 1.11
C ILE A 56 -10.10 6.55 -0.41
N SER A 57 -11.15 7.07 -1.05
CA SER A 57 -11.37 6.89 -2.49
C SER A 57 -10.53 7.85 -3.34
N VAL A 58 -9.93 8.88 -2.72
CA VAL A 58 -9.05 9.82 -3.42
C VAL A 58 -7.68 9.17 -3.57
N THR A 59 -7.38 8.69 -4.76
CA THR A 59 -6.13 7.99 -5.07
C THR A 59 -5.26 8.73 -6.09
N ALA A 60 -5.79 9.81 -6.69
CA ALA A 60 -5.09 10.66 -7.64
C ALA A 60 -5.67 12.10 -7.62
N CYS A 61 -4.85 13.05 -8.07
CA CYS A 61 -5.24 14.45 -8.26
C CYS A 61 -4.94 14.88 -9.69
N ASN A 62 -5.63 15.92 -10.17
CA ASN A 62 -5.35 16.49 -11.48
C ASN A 62 -3.94 17.08 -11.53
N ALA A 63 -3.10 16.49 -12.37
CA ALA A 63 -1.73 16.95 -12.58
C ALA A 63 -1.68 18.31 -13.29
N GLU A 64 -2.66 18.60 -14.16
CA GLU A 64 -2.74 19.86 -14.92
C GLU A 64 -2.97 21.08 -14.00
N GLU A 65 -3.58 20.86 -12.83
CA GLU A 65 -3.88 21.90 -11.83
C GLU A 65 -2.76 22.03 -10.78
N ASN A 66 -1.62 21.35 -10.96
CA ASN A 66 -0.51 21.30 -10.00
C ASN A 66 -0.96 20.90 -8.59
N MET A 67 -1.90 19.94 -8.51
CA MET A 67 -2.45 19.43 -7.26
C MET A 67 -1.72 18.16 -6.82
N VAL A 68 -1.50 18.01 -5.52
CA VAL A 68 -0.86 16.84 -4.91
C VAL A 68 -1.77 16.17 -3.90
N LEU A 69 -1.56 14.86 -3.70
CA LEU A 69 -2.22 14.11 -2.64
C LEU A 69 -1.65 14.54 -1.29
N GLU A 70 -2.49 15.17 -0.50
CA GLU A 70 -2.21 15.48 0.89
C GLU A 70 -2.81 14.38 1.77
N ALA A 71 -1.99 13.73 2.59
CA ALA A 71 -2.46 12.72 3.53
C ALA A 71 -3.07 13.36 4.78
N CYS A 72 -4.14 12.76 5.30
CA CYS A 72 -4.72 13.15 6.58
C CYS A 72 -3.67 13.02 7.70
N PRO A 73 -3.43 14.09 8.50
CA PRO A 73 -2.37 14.08 9.53
C PRO A 73 -2.73 13.24 10.77
N VAL A 74 -3.98 12.79 10.90
CA VAL A 74 -4.44 12.01 12.04
C VAL A 74 -3.81 10.61 12.03
N LYS A 75 -3.19 10.23 13.14
CA LYS A 75 -2.57 8.91 13.32
C LYS A 75 -3.61 7.80 13.11
N GLY A 76 -3.32 6.88 12.20
CA GLY A 76 -4.23 5.80 11.78
C GLY A 76 -4.97 6.10 10.47
N CYS A 77 -5.11 7.37 10.09
CA CYS A 77 -5.84 7.78 8.89
C CYS A 77 -4.95 8.05 7.66
N ARG A 78 -3.74 7.47 7.62
CA ARG A 78 -2.72 7.70 6.57
C ARG A 78 -3.16 7.35 5.14
N TYR A 79 -4.30 6.67 4.99
CA TYR A 79 -4.87 6.25 3.69
C TYR A 79 -5.98 7.19 3.20
N TYR A 80 -6.30 8.22 3.98
CA TYR A 80 -7.25 9.25 3.60
C TYR A 80 -6.49 10.41 2.97
N TYR A 81 -6.89 10.78 1.76
CA TYR A 81 -6.24 11.84 1.01
C TYR A 81 -7.24 12.90 0.59
N ARG A 82 -6.71 14.10 0.35
CA ARG A 82 -7.38 15.15 -0.42
C ARG A 82 -6.42 15.68 -1.47
N CYS A 83 -6.97 16.34 -2.47
CA CYS A 83 -6.16 17.13 -3.40
C CYS A 83 -5.93 18.52 -2.82
N SER A 84 -4.68 18.95 -2.81
CA SER A 84 -4.26 20.28 -2.37
C SER A 84 -3.28 20.87 -3.39
N PRO A 85 -3.18 22.20 -3.51
CA PRO A 85 -2.14 22.82 -4.34
C PRO A 85 -0.76 22.38 -3.87
N ALA A 86 0.14 22.07 -4.80
CA ALA A 86 1.52 21.73 -4.45
C ALA A 86 2.15 22.85 -3.59
N PRO A 87 2.90 22.50 -2.53
CA PRO A 87 3.59 23.51 -1.74
C PRO A 87 4.58 24.27 -2.64
N VAL A 88 4.49 25.60 -2.61
CA VAL A 88 5.45 26.46 -3.31
C VAL A 88 6.81 26.30 -2.60
N PRO A 89 7.88 25.90 -3.29
CA PRO A 89 9.20 25.79 -2.66
C PRO A 89 9.60 27.16 -2.10
N GLN A 90 9.81 27.22 -0.78
CA GLN A 90 10.35 28.42 -0.14
C GLN A 90 11.86 28.39 -0.36
N ASN A 91 12.34 29.30 -1.21
CA ASN A 91 13.74 29.46 -1.58
C ASN A 91 14.44 30.40 -0.58
#